data_AF-A0AA44WHX3-F1
#
_entry.id   AF-A0AA44WHX3-F1
#
_cell.length_a   1.000
_cell.length_b   1.000
_cell.length_c   1.000
_cell.angle_alpha   90.00
_cell.angle_beta   90.00
_cell.angle_gamma   90.00
#
_symmetry.space_group_name_H-M   'P 1'
#
loop_
_entity.id
_entity.type
_entity.pdbx_description
1 polymer ?
#
loop_
_entity_poly.entity_id
_entity_poly.type
_entity_poly.pdbx_seq_one_letter_code
_entity_poly.pdbx_strand_id
1 'polypeptide(L)'
;MAINLMLPLRVVQAFLAMAVLVLSAYVANWYNVSTLTASPPQINFLIVSPLISLLSIVYLEVVPRYAPRASHPWVAMACEFINTLFYFAGFIALSVFLGRLRFCRGSVCGAARADAVFAAAQFVAWSASAALTGKIVFKGGLRRKAAPGPVPAPSGLAPPPPVKQEAYA
;
A
#
# COMPACT_ATOMS: atom_id res chain seq x y z
N MET A 1 -9.44 -9.94 20.92
CA MET A 1 -8.26 -10.01 20.03
C MET A 1 -8.68 -9.48 18.67
N ALA A 2 -8.56 -8.17 18.45
CA ALA A 2 -8.87 -7.61 17.14
C ALA A 2 -7.80 -8.12 16.17
N ILE A 3 -8.17 -9.00 15.24
CA ILE A 3 -7.33 -9.26 14.07
C ILE A 3 -7.06 -7.88 13.49
N ASN A 4 -5.79 -7.46 13.47
CA ASN A 4 -5.37 -6.26 12.76
C ASN A 4 -5.73 -6.52 11.30
N LEU A 5 -6.92 -6.08 10.85
CA LEU A 5 -7.49 -6.38 9.53
C LEU A 5 -6.53 -6.06 8.38
N MET A 6 -5.54 -5.21 8.65
CA MET A 6 -4.40 -4.92 7.78
C MET A 6 -3.52 -6.15 7.47
N LEU A 7 -3.20 -7.01 8.43
CA LEU A 7 -2.30 -8.15 8.24
C LEU A 7 -2.83 -9.17 7.21
N PRO A 8 -4.07 -9.70 7.31
CA PRO A 8 -4.59 -10.61 6.28
C PRO A 8 -4.71 -9.92 4.92
N LEU A 9 -5.01 -8.62 4.88
CA LEU A 9 -5.08 -7.85 3.65
C LEU A 9 -3.72 -7.77 2.94
N ARG A 10 -2.62 -7.59 3.68
CA ARG A 10 -1.26 -7.63 3.12
C ARG A 10 -0.89 -9.00 2.58
N VAL A 11 -1.27 -10.08 3.27
CA VAL A 11 -1.03 -11.46 2.79
C VAL A 11 -1.76 -11.70 1.47
N VAL A 12 -3.02 -11.28 1.36
CA VAL A 12 -3.79 -11.38 0.12
C VAL A 12 -3.14 -10.56 -0.99
N GLN A 13 -2.72 -9.32 -0.72
CA GLN A 13 -2.01 -8.49 -1.69
C GLN A 13 -0.70 -9.12 -2.17
N ALA A 14 0.10 -9.66 -1.26
CA ALA A 14 1.35 -10.34 -1.60
C ALA A 14 1.10 -11.58 -2.47
N PHE A 15 0.12 -12.40 -2.10
CA PHE A 15 -0.26 -13.59 -2.86
C PHE A 15 -0.72 -13.24 -4.28
N LEU A 16 -1.64 -12.26 -4.40
CA LEU A 16 -2.12 -11.78 -5.69
C LEU A 16 -0.98 -11.18 -6.53
N ALA A 17 0.00 -10.52 -5.90
CA ALA A 17 1.13 -9.91 -6.62
C ALA A 17 2.07 -10.98 -7.17
N MET A 18 2.32 -12.03 -6.38
CA MET A 18 3.07 -13.20 -6.82
C MET A 18 2.36 -13.94 -7.97
N ALA A 19 1.03 -14.09 -7.89
CA ALA A 19 0.25 -14.72 -8.95
C ALA A 19 0.38 -13.94 -10.28
N VAL A 20 0.21 -12.62 -10.25
CA VAL A 20 0.44 -11.74 -11.41
C VAL A 20 1.86 -11.88 -11.94
N LEU A 21 2.87 -11.77 -11.08
CA LEU A 21 4.28 -11.87 -11.50
C LEU A 21 4.59 -13.21 -12.20
N VAL A 22 4.14 -14.32 -11.65
CA VAL A 22 4.37 -15.66 -12.22
C VAL A 22 3.64 -15.82 -13.56
N LEU A 23 2.38 -15.38 -13.65
CA LEU A 23 1.60 -15.48 -14.89
C LEU A 23 2.20 -14.59 -15.99
N SER A 24 2.53 -13.33 -15.68
CA SER A 24 3.15 -12.42 -16.64
C SER A 24 4.53 -12.93 -17.08
N ALA A 25 5.33 -13.49 -16.18
CA ALA A 25 6.62 -14.09 -16.50
C ALA A 25 6.48 -15.33 -17.39
N TYR A 26 5.49 -16.18 -17.13
CA TYR A 26 5.18 -17.33 -17.99
C TYR A 26 4.82 -16.90 -19.41
N VAL A 27 3.96 -15.88 -19.55
CA VAL A 27 3.58 -15.34 -20.86
C VAL A 27 4.80 -14.73 -21.56
N ALA A 28 5.62 -13.94 -20.86
CA ALA A 28 6.82 -13.33 -21.41
C ALA A 28 7.87 -14.38 -21.85
N ASN A 29 8.06 -15.44 -21.07
CA ASN A 29 8.95 -16.55 -21.43
C ASN A 29 8.45 -17.28 -22.69
N TRP A 30 7.14 -17.48 -22.82
CA TRP A 30 6.58 -18.11 -24.01
C TRP A 30 6.84 -17.29 -25.29
N TYR A 31 6.76 -15.96 -25.22
CA TYR A 31 7.11 -15.10 -26.36
C TYR A 31 8.59 -15.20 -26.75
N ASN A 32 9.49 -15.26 -25.76
CA ASN A 32 10.91 -15.37 -26.02
C ASN A 32 11.31 -16.75 -26.59
N VAL A 33 10.75 -17.84 -26.04
CA VAL A 33 11.18 -19.20 -26.39
C VAL A 33 10.40 -19.79 -27.57
N SER A 34 9.08 -19.57 -27.64
CA SER A 34 8.22 -20.24 -28.61
C SER A 34 8.04 -19.45 -29.90
N THR A 35 7.98 -18.12 -29.83
CA THR A 35 7.78 -17.27 -31.02
C THR A 35 9.01 -16.47 -31.40
N LEU A 36 10.08 -16.47 -30.58
CA LEU A 36 11.31 -15.70 -30.79
C LEU A 36 11.02 -14.21 -31.05
N THR A 37 9.95 -13.69 -30.44
CA THR A 37 9.48 -12.31 -30.61
C THR A 37 9.47 -11.60 -29.27
N ALA A 38 9.69 -10.28 -29.30
CA ALA A 38 9.66 -9.48 -28.09
C ALA A 38 8.28 -9.56 -27.41
N SER A 39 8.28 -9.68 -26.09
CA SER A 39 7.07 -9.70 -25.29
C SER A 39 6.32 -8.35 -25.37
N PRO A 40 4.97 -8.38 -25.46
CA PRO A 40 4.18 -7.16 -25.56
C PRO A 40 4.35 -6.25 -24.33
N PRO A 41 4.37 -4.92 -24.50
CA PRO A 41 4.68 -3.97 -23.43
C PRO A 41 3.70 -4.03 -22.25
N GLN A 42 2.45 -4.44 -22.49
CA GLN A 42 1.43 -4.61 -21.45
C GLN A 42 1.83 -5.69 -20.44
N ILE A 43 2.37 -6.82 -20.92
CA ILE A 43 2.85 -7.90 -20.05
C ILE A 43 4.10 -7.46 -19.28
N ASN A 44 5.02 -6.76 -19.95
CA ASN A 44 6.23 -6.24 -19.30
C ASN A 44 5.88 -5.24 -18.18
N PHE A 45 4.84 -4.43 -18.36
CA PHE A 45 4.32 -3.53 -17.32
C PHE A 45 3.76 -4.32 -16.12
N LEU A 46 3.02 -5.39 -16.35
CA LEU A 46 2.53 -6.28 -15.28
C LEU A 46 3.62 -7.14 -14.62
N ILE A 47 4.84 -7.20 -15.17
CA ILE A 47 6.00 -7.78 -14.47
C ILE A 47 6.59 -6.78 -13.47
N VAL A 48 6.66 -5.49 -13.84
CA VAL A 48 7.24 -4.45 -12.97
C VAL A 48 6.28 -4.05 -11.85
N SER A 49 4.98 -3.96 -12.13
CA SER A 49 3.96 -3.60 -11.14
C SER A 49 3.99 -4.44 -9.84
N PRO A 50 4.01 -5.78 -9.87
CA PRO A 50 4.09 -6.61 -8.67
C PRO A 50 5.40 -6.48 -7.91
N LEU A 51 6.52 -6.14 -8.56
CA LEU A 51 7.77 -5.86 -7.85
C LEU A 51 7.64 -4.60 -6.98
N ILE A 52 7.01 -3.55 -7.53
CA ILE A 52 6.74 -2.31 -6.79
C ILE A 52 5.73 -2.55 -5.67
N SER A 53 4.71 -3.38 -5.93
CA SER A 53 3.72 -3.82 -4.94
C SER A 53 4.37 -4.55 -3.77
N LEU A 54 5.24 -5.54 -4.05
CA LEU A 54 5.97 -6.28 -3.02
C LEU A 54 6.89 -5.35 -2.20
N LEU A 55 7.63 -4.46 -2.87
CA LEU A 55 8.46 -3.47 -2.19
C LEU A 55 7.63 -2.56 -1.29
N SER A 56 6.43 -2.16 -1.73
CA SER A 56 5.51 -1.34 -0.95
C SER A 56 4.97 -2.08 0.27
N ILE A 57 4.68 -3.38 0.15
CA ILE A 57 4.26 -4.21 1.28
C ILE A 57 5.38 -4.31 2.31
N VAL A 58 6.61 -4.56 1.86
CA VAL A 58 7.79 -4.60 2.75
C VAL A 58 7.97 -3.26 3.46
N TYR A 59 7.88 -2.13 2.75
CA TYR A 59 7.94 -0.81 3.35
C TYR A 59 6.85 -0.61 4.42
N LEU A 60 5.59 -0.96 4.12
CA LEU A 60 4.46 -0.77 5.02
C LEU A 60 4.50 -1.67 6.27
N GLU A 61 5.15 -2.84 6.20
CA GLU A 61 5.30 -3.74 7.35
C GLU A 61 6.56 -3.47 8.19
N VAL A 62 7.68 -3.11 7.55
CA VAL A 62 8.97 -2.90 8.23
C VAL A 62 9.02 -1.54 8.91
N VAL A 63 8.56 -0.47 8.26
CA VAL A 63 8.62 0.90 8.80
C VAL A 63 7.92 1.05 10.15
N PRO A 64 6.66 0.59 10.36
CA PRO A 64 6.00 0.74 11.66
C PRO A 64 6.66 -0.10 12.76
N ARG A 65 7.39 -1.17 12.41
CA ARG A 65 8.05 -2.05 13.40
C ARG A 65 9.41 -1.51 13.85
N TYR A 66 10.19 -0.93 12.93
CA TYR A 66 11.57 -0.51 13.22
C TYR A 66 11.74 1.00 13.42
N ALA A 67 10.88 1.84 12.83
CA ALA A 67 11.06 3.29 12.88
C ALA A 67 9.71 4.05 12.95
N PRO A 68 9.00 4.02 14.09
CA PRO A 68 7.72 4.72 14.27
C PRO A 68 7.84 6.25 14.19
N ARG A 69 9.05 6.82 14.23
CA ARG A 69 9.30 8.25 14.00
C ARG A 69 9.43 8.63 12.52
N ALA A 70 9.72 7.66 11.64
CA ALA A 70 9.87 7.88 10.19
C ALA A 70 8.59 7.57 9.40
N SER A 71 7.53 7.07 10.06
CA SER A 71 6.24 6.75 9.43
C SER A 71 5.45 8.02 9.11
N HIS A 72 5.85 8.73 8.06
CA HIS A 72 5.08 9.86 7.58
C HIS A 72 3.80 9.34 6.89
N PRO A 73 2.59 9.73 7.34
CA PRO A 73 1.33 9.16 6.83
C PRO A 73 1.13 9.42 5.33
N TRP A 74 1.75 10.48 4.81
CA TRP A 74 1.73 10.80 3.37
C TRP A 74 2.50 9.80 2.51
N VAL A 75 3.59 9.23 3.02
CA VAL A 75 4.37 8.25 2.24
C VAL A 75 3.61 6.94 2.15
N ALA A 76 3.00 6.49 3.24
CA ALA A 76 2.14 5.31 3.24
C ALA A 76 0.96 5.47 2.26
N MET A 77 0.31 6.63 2.27
CA MET A 77 -0.78 6.95 1.33
C MET A 77 -0.29 7.00 -0.13
N ALA A 78 0.90 7.56 -0.39
CA ALA A 78 1.48 7.59 -1.73
C ALA A 78 1.77 6.18 -2.26
N CYS A 79 2.36 5.29 -1.45
CA CYS A 79 2.60 3.90 -1.83
C CYS A 79 1.30 3.18 -2.20
N GLU A 80 0.23 3.35 -1.41
CA GLU A 80 -1.06 2.71 -1.71
C GLU A 80 -1.70 3.26 -2.99
N PHE A 81 -1.59 4.56 -3.21
CA PHE A 81 -2.13 5.19 -4.43
C PHE A 81 -1.37 4.78 -5.69
N ILE A 82 -0.03 4.74 -5.64
CA ILE A 82 0.81 4.33 -6.77
C ILE A 82 0.48 2.90 -7.20
N ASN A 83 0.41 1.96 -6.24
CA ASN A 83 0.06 0.58 -6.57
C ASN A 83 -1.35 0.47 -7.14
N THR A 84 -2.31 1.21 -6.57
CA THR A 84 -3.68 1.25 -7.09
C THR A 84 -3.70 1.69 -8.55
N LEU A 85 -2.99 2.77 -8.89
CA LEU A 85 -2.90 3.27 -10.27
C LEU A 85 -2.22 2.29 -11.21
N PHE A 86 -1.13 1.65 -10.79
CA PHE A 86 -0.43 0.68 -11.63
C PHE A 86 -1.28 -0.54 -11.93
N TYR A 87 -1.95 -1.12 -10.94
CA TYR A 87 -2.86 -2.24 -11.21
C TYR A 87 -4.08 -1.83 -12.02
N PHE A 88 -4.62 -0.62 -11.80
CA PHE A 88 -5.72 -0.07 -12.61
C PHE A 88 -5.34 0.05 -14.10
N ALA A 89 -4.21 0.71 -14.38
CA ALA A 89 -3.73 0.88 -15.76
C ALA A 89 -3.35 -0.47 -16.39
N GLY A 90 -2.69 -1.35 -15.62
CA GLY A 90 -2.23 -2.65 -16.07
C GLY A 90 -3.36 -3.57 -16.49
N PHE A 91 -4.38 -3.76 -15.65
CA PHE A 91 -5.47 -4.68 -15.98
C PHE A 91 -6.27 -4.21 -17.20
N ILE A 92 -6.47 -2.89 -17.36
CA ILE A 92 -7.17 -2.32 -18.52
C ILE A 92 -6.34 -2.50 -19.78
N ALA A 93 -5.04 -2.16 -19.74
CA ALA A 93 -4.14 -2.31 -20.88
C ALA A 93 -4.08 -3.77 -21.37
N LEU A 94 -3.99 -4.73 -20.43
CA LEU A 94 -3.99 -6.14 -20.74
C LEU A 94 -5.33 -6.61 -21.30
N SER A 95 -6.45 -6.17 -20.71
CA SER A 95 -7.80 -6.54 -21.17
C SER A 95 -8.08 -6.02 -22.59
N VAL A 96 -7.69 -4.77 -22.89
CA VAL A 96 -7.85 -4.20 -24.24
C VAL A 96 -6.96 -4.92 -25.24
N PHE A 97 -5.73 -5.27 -24.86
CA PHE A 97 -4.84 -6.08 -25.71
C PHE A 97 -5.51 -7.41 -26.04
N LEU A 98 -5.95 -8.17 -25.03
CA LEU A 98 -6.62 -9.46 -25.23
C LEU A 98 -7.92 -9.35 -26.04
N GLY A 99 -8.69 -8.29 -25.85
CA GLY A 99 -9.93 -8.06 -26.60
C GLY A 99 -9.71 -7.82 -28.10
N ARG A 100 -8.51 -7.37 -28.50
CA ARG A 100 -8.16 -7.17 -29.92
C ARG A 100 -7.61 -8.43 -30.58
N LEU A 101 -7.19 -9.44 -29.80
CA LEU A 101 -6.67 -10.69 -30.35
C LEU A 101 -7.83 -11.59 -30.80
N ARG A 102 -8.03 -11.72 -32.12
CA ARG A 102 -9.09 -12.58 -32.70
C ARG A 102 -8.82 -14.08 -32.53
N PHE A 103 -7.58 -14.48 -32.28
CA PHE A 103 -7.16 -15.88 -32.09
C PHE A 103 -6.33 -16.02 -30.81
N CYS A 104 -6.99 -16.04 -29.67
CA CYS A 104 -6.37 -16.29 -28.38
C CYS A 104 -6.85 -17.66 -27.87
N ARG A 105 -6.09 -18.72 -28.16
CA ARG A 105 -6.43 -20.10 -27.80
C ARG A 105 -5.19 -20.82 -27.28
N GLY A 106 -5.37 -21.68 -26.27
CA GLY A 106 -4.27 -22.40 -25.60
C GLY A 106 -3.98 -21.89 -24.18
N SER A 107 -3.00 -22.54 -23.53
CA SER A 107 -2.65 -22.29 -22.12
C SER A 107 -2.14 -20.87 -21.88
N VAL A 108 -1.39 -20.29 -22.81
CA VAL A 108 -0.80 -18.94 -22.70
C VAL A 108 -1.89 -17.87 -22.70
N CYS A 109 -2.91 -18.04 -23.55
CA CYS A 109 -4.06 -17.15 -23.56
C CYS A 109 -4.87 -17.26 -22.25
N GLY A 110 -5.06 -18.49 -21.75
CA GLY A 110 -5.69 -18.72 -20.46
C GLY A 110 -4.92 -18.05 -19.32
N ALA A 111 -3.59 -18.17 -19.32
CA ALA A 111 -2.72 -17.50 -18.36
C ALA A 111 -2.84 -15.98 -18.43
N ALA A 112 -2.84 -15.39 -19.63
CA ALA A 112 -2.99 -13.94 -19.80
C ALA A 112 -4.37 -13.43 -19.38
N ARG A 113 -5.44 -14.22 -19.58
CA ARG A 113 -6.79 -13.89 -19.07
C ARG A 113 -6.84 -13.96 -17.56
N ALA A 114 -6.24 -15.00 -16.96
CA ALA A 114 -6.14 -15.13 -15.52
C ALA A 114 -5.34 -13.96 -14.93
N ASP A 115 -4.24 -13.57 -15.58
CA ASP A 115 -3.40 -12.43 -15.18
C ASP A 115 -4.20 -11.12 -15.12
N ALA A 116 -5.04 -10.85 -16.13
CA ALA A 116 -5.94 -9.70 -16.12
C ALA A 116 -6.92 -9.72 -14.93
N VAL A 117 -7.46 -10.89 -14.58
CA VAL A 117 -8.38 -11.06 -13.43
C VAL A 117 -7.64 -10.86 -12.11
N PHE A 118 -6.45 -11.44 -11.94
CA PHE A 118 -5.64 -11.26 -10.73
C PHE A 118 -5.19 -9.80 -10.58
N ALA A 119 -4.81 -9.13 -11.66
CA ALA A 119 -4.50 -7.70 -11.65
C ALA A 119 -5.71 -6.84 -11.27
N ALA A 120 -6.91 -7.18 -11.74
CA ALA A 120 -8.14 -6.50 -11.34
C ALA A 120 -8.49 -6.74 -9.86
N ALA A 121 -8.36 -7.97 -9.37
CA ALA A 121 -8.55 -8.29 -7.95
C ALA A 121 -7.54 -7.53 -7.06
N GLN A 122 -6.31 -7.40 -7.54
CA GLN A 122 -5.25 -6.66 -6.88
C GLN A 122 -5.55 -5.15 -6.84
N PHE A 123 -6.09 -4.57 -7.92
CA PHE A 123 -6.59 -3.19 -7.92
C PHE A 123 -7.63 -2.97 -6.82
N VAL A 124 -8.59 -3.89 -6.66
CA VAL A 124 -9.60 -3.81 -5.59
C VAL A 124 -8.95 -3.91 -4.21
N ALA A 125 -8.00 -4.82 -4.02
CA ALA A 125 -7.31 -4.99 -2.75
C ALA A 125 -6.50 -3.75 -2.33
N TRP A 126 -5.79 -3.11 -3.27
CA TRP A 126 -5.06 -1.86 -3.02
C TRP A 126 -6.00 -0.68 -2.81
N SER A 127 -7.10 -0.59 -3.58
CA SER A 127 -8.12 0.45 -3.39
C SER A 127 -8.78 0.34 -2.01
N ALA A 128 -9.10 -0.87 -1.56
CA ALA A 128 -9.63 -1.11 -0.23
C ALA A 128 -8.64 -0.67 0.85
N SER A 129 -7.36 -1.05 0.73
CA SER A 129 -6.31 -0.59 1.65
C SER A 129 -6.20 0.94 1.69
N ALA A 130 -6.12 1.58 0.53
CA ALA A 130 -6.07 3.03 0.39
C ALA A 130 -7.25 3.72 1.08
N ALA A 131 -8.45 3.17 0.94
CA ALA A 131 -9.64 3.71 1.60
C ALA A 131 -9.58 3.56 3.13
N LEU A 132 -9.09 2.43 3.65
CA LEU A 132 -8.93 2.24 5.10
C LEU A 132 -7.87 3.18 5.67
N THR A 133 -6.69 3.25 5.04
CA THR A 133 -5.60 4.15 5.45
C THR A 133 -6.05 5.61 5.38
N GLY A 134 -6.73 6.00 4.30
CA GLY A 134 -7.31 7.32 4.13
C GLY A 134 -8.28 7.68 5.26
N LYS A 135 -9.20 6.78 5.62
CA LYS A 135 -10.12 6.98 6.76
C LYS A 135 -9.38 7.20 8.08
N ILE A 136 -8.31 6.43 8.33
CA ILE A 136 -7.52 6.55 9.56
C ILE A 136 -6.81 7.91 9.61
N VAL A 137 -6.19 8.33 8.51
CA VAL A 137 -5.49 9.62 8.42
C VAL A 137 -6.46 10.78 8.57
N PHE A 138 -7.61 10.74 7.89
CA PHE A 138 -8.61 11.82 7.96
C PHE A 138 -9.27 11.92 9.35
N LYS A 139 -9.60 10.79 9.98
CA LYS A 139 -10.17 10.76 11.34
C LYS A 139 -9.15 11.19 12.41
N GLY A 140 -7.88 10.82 12.25
CA GLY A 140 -6.78 11.26 13.11
C GLY A 140 -6.46 12.75 12.96
N GLY A 141 -6.55 13.28 11.73
CA GLY A 141 -6.41 14.71 11.43
C GLY A 141 -7.55 15.55 12.00
N LEU A 142 -8.80 15.06 11.92
CA LEU A 142 -9.95 15.71 12.56
C LEU A 142 -9.81 15.77 14.08
N ARG A 143 -9.33 14.69 14.73
CA ARG A 143 -9.08 14.68 16.19
C ARG A 143 -7.98 15.65 16.62
N ARG A 144 -6.94 15.86 15.79
CA ARG A 144 -5.90 16.88 16.06
C ARG A 144 -6.41 18.31 15.87
N LYS A 145 -7.30 18.56 14.90
CA LYS A 145 -7.93 19.89 14.72
C LYS A 145 -8.99 20.20 15.80
N ALA A 146 -9.62 19.19 16.37
CA ALA A 146 -10.66 19.35 17.40
C ALA A 146 -10.13 19.62 18.82
N ALA A 147 -8.81 19.81 19.00
CA ALA A 147 -8.24 20.15 20.30
C ALA A 147 -7.53 21.52 20.28
N PRO A 148 -8.24 22.64 20.47
CA PRO A 148 -7.77 23.70 21.33
C PRO A 148 -8.18 23.34 22.76
N GLY A 149 -7.31 22.66 23.50
CA GLY A 149 -7.46 22.61 24.95
C GLY A 149 -7.16 24.01 25.52
N PRO A 150 -8.00 24.60 26.38
CA PRO A 150 -7.63 25.79 27.12
C PRO A 150 -6.40 25.48 27.98
N VAL A 151 -5.47 26.42 28.10
CA VAL A 151 -4.46 26.42 29.16
C VAL A 151 -4.98 27.33 30.27
N PRO A 152 -5.52 26.81 31.40
CA PRO A 152 -5.55 27.54 32.65
C PRO A 152 -4.32 27.20 33.49
N ALA A 153 -3.77 28.24 34.12
CA ALA A 153 -2.52 28.29 34.88
C ALA A 153 -2.45 27.29 36.06
N PRO A 154 -1.23 26.94 36.54
CA PRO A 154 -1.04 26.16 37.75
C PRO A 154 -1.38 26.99 39.01
N SER A 155 -2.63 26.91 39.45
CA SER A 155 -3.06 27.36 40.78
C SER A 155 -2.84 26.24 41.80
N GLY A 156 -1.60 26.13 42.31
CA GLY A 156 -1.31 25.07 43.29
C GLY A 156 0.02 25.13 44.04
N LEU A 157 0.86 26.16 43.87
CA LEU A 157 2.03 26.30 44.73
C LEU A 157 1.64 27.08 45.99
N ALA A 158 1.48 26.35 47.09
CA ALA A 158 1.40 26.93 48.43
C ALA A 158 2.61 27.87 48.67
N PRO A 159 2.42 28.99 49.39
CA PRO A 159 3.53 29.87 49.75
C PRO A 159 4.59 29.09 50.55
N PRO A 160 5.89 29.34 50.30
CA PRO A 160 6.95 28.71 51.06
C PRO A 160 6.83 29.04 52.57
N PRO A 161 7.24 28.13 53.47
CA PRO A 161 7.16 28.36 54.91
C PRO A 161 8.00 29.58 55.32
N PRO A 162 7.61 30.31 56.38
CA PRO A 162 8.34 31.49 56.83
C PRO A 162 9.75 31.11 57.27
N VAL A 163 10.75 31.67 56.57
CA VAL A 163 12.14 31.67 57.00
C VAL A 163 12.21 32.52 58.26
N LYS A 164 12.52 31.90 59.40
CA LYS A 164 12.84 32.63 60.64
C LYS A 164 14.11 33.44 60.38
N GLN A 165 14.00 34.77 60.36
CA GLN A 165 15.15 35.65 60.44
C GLN A 165 15.68 35.58 61.88
N GLU A 166 16.67 34.74 62.11
CA GLU A 166 17.51 34.85 63.31
C GLU A 166 18.39 36.08 63.16
N ALA A 167 18.22 37.00 64.11
CA ALA A 167 18.93 38.25 64.23
C ALA A 167 20.40 38.02 64.63
N TYR A 168 21.31 38.71 63.95
CA TYR A 168 22.67 39.03 64.42
C TYR A 168 23.04 40.35 63.70
N ALA A 169 22.97 41.51 64.35
CA ALA A 169 23.95 42.05 65.30
C ALA A 169 25.32 42.24 64.64
#